data_AF-G5BZK6-F1
#
_entry.id   AF-G5BZK6-F1
#
_cell.length_a   1.000
_cell.length_b   1.000
_cell.length_c   1.000
_cell.angle_alpha   90.00
_cell.angle_beta   90.00
_cell.angle_gamma   90.00
#
_symmetry.space_group_name_H-M   'P 1'
#
loop_
_entity.id
_entity.type
_entity.pdbx_description
1 polymer ?
#
loop_
_entity_poly.entity_id
_entity_poly.type
_entity_poly.pdbx_seq_one_letter_code
_entity_poly.pdbx_strand_id
1 'polypeptide(L)'
;MKSLLLLAIVMAFGVMCALGSILDLQKMIQLMTRKEAFWAYGFYGCHCGLGGRGAPMDETDWCCLKHDCCYNLLRKRGCGTKFLNYQFTVRGHEIECSSKKKPP
;
A
#
# COMPACT_ATOMS: atom_id res chain seq x y z
N MET A 1 22.95 2.90 28.50
CA MET A 1 23.52 2.84 27.13
C MET A 1 23.16 1.55 26.40
N LYS A 2 23.63 0.36 26.80
CA LYS A 2 23.39 -0.92 26.08
C LYS A 2 21.90 -1.20 25.76
N SER A 3 20.99 -0.99 26.71
CA SER A 3 19.55 -1.22 26.51
C SER A 3 18.90 -0.27 25.50
N LEU A 4 19.38 0.98 25.39
CA LEU A 4 18.92 1.94 24.37
C LEU A 4 19.39 1.53 22.98
N LEU A 5 20.62 1.00 22.87
CA LEU A 5 21.15 0.47 21.63
C LEU A 5 20.34 -0.76 21.16
N LEU A 6 20.00 -1.67 22.08
CA LEU A 6 19.12 -2.81 21.79
C LEU A 6 17.72 -2.37 21.36
N LEU A 7 17.14 -1.35 22.01
CA LEU A 7 15.85 -0.80 21.60
C LEU A 7 15.90 -0.19 20.19
N ALA A 8 16.95 0.58 19.88
CA ALA A 8 17.16 1.18 18.56
C ALA A 8 17.36 0.11 17.47
N ILE A 9 18.08 -0.98 17.77
CA ILE A 9 18.25 -2.13 16.89
C ILE A 9 16.90 -2.83 16.66
N VAL A 10 16.13 -3.14 17.71
CA VAL A 10 14.80 -3.76 17.57
C VAL A 10 13.84 -2.88 16.78
N MET A 11 13.84 -1.57 16.99
CA MET A 11 13.04 -0.62 16.21
C MET A 11 13.49 -0.58 14.74
N ALA A 12 14.79 -0.52 14.46
CA ALA A 12 15.32 -0.52 13.10
C ALA A 12 14.98 -1.82 12.34
N PHE A 13 15.24 -2.98 12.92
CA PHE A 13 14.92 -4.28 12.31
C PHE A 13 13.39 -4.52 12.21
N GLY A 14 12.60 -4.07 13.19
CA GLY A 14 11.14 -4.13 13.15
C GLY A 14 10.55 -3.27 12.04
N VAL A 15 11.09 -2.06 11.82
CA VAL A 15 10.71 -1.19 10.69
C VAL A 15 11.05 -1.85 9.36
N MET A 16 12.25 -2.45 9.21
CA MET A 16 12.66 -3.11 7.96
C MET A 16 11.74 -4.27 7.54
N CYS A 17 11.16 -4.99 8.49
CA CYS A 17 10.18 -6.05 8.20
C CYS A 17 8.76 -5.53 7.84
N ALA A 18 8.47 -4.24 8.03
CA ALA A 18 7.14 -3.66 7.83
C ALA A 18 6.99 -2.86 6.51
N LEU A 19 8.08 -2.61 5.77
CA LEU A 19 8.10 -1.83 4.52
C LEU A 19 7.58 -2.62 3.30
N GLY A 20 6.64 -3.52 3.52
CA GLY A 20 6.58 -4.74 2.73
C GLY A 20 5.31 -5.05 1.94
N SER A 21 4.52 -4.16 1.32
CA SER A 21 4.82 -2.77 0.98
C SER A 21 3.56 -1.95 0.61
N ILE A 22 3.31 -0.87 1.36
CA ILE A 22 2.51 0.30 0.95
C ILE A 22 3.31 1.18 -0.04
N LEU A 23 4.63 1.08 -0.03
CA LEU A 23 5.55 1.85 -0.89
C LEU A 23 5.39 1.48 -2.36
N ASP A 24 5.05 0.22 -2.68
CA ASP A 24 4.81 -0.26 -4.05
C ASP A 24 3.58 0.45 -4.62
N LEU A 25 2.52 0.57 -3.79
CA LEU A 25 1.29 1.28 -4.14
C LEU A 25 1.54 2.79 -4.26
N GLN A 26 2.29 3.39 -3.32
CA GLN A 26 2.65 4.80 -3.38
C GLN A 26 3.47 5.12 -4.65
N LYS A 27 4.46 4.28 -4.97
CA LYS A 27 5.28 4.40 -6.19
C LYS A 27 4.43 4.24 -7.46
N MET A 28 3.51 3.28 -7.48
CA MET A 28 2.58 3.09 -8.59
C MET A 28 1.70 4.32 -8.82
N ILE A 29 1.08 4.84 -7.74
CA ILE A 29 0.25 6.06 -7.79
C ILE A 29 1.09 7.26 -8.23
N GLN A 30 2.31 7.45 -7.71
CA GLN A 30 3.18 8.57 -8.07
C GLN A 30 3.62 8.52 -9.54
N LEU A 31 3.94 7.33 -10.07
CA LEU A 31 4.29 7.15 -11.48
C LEU A 31 3.11 7.48 -12.42
N MET A 32 1.90 7.05 -12.07
CA MET A 32 0.70 7.25 -12.88
C MET A 32 0.11 8.66 -12.78
N THR A 33 0.05 9.23 -11.57
CA THR A 33 -0.66 10.51 -11.31
C THR A 33 0.27 11.72 -11.26
N ARG A 34 1.59 11.50 -11.20
CA ARG A 34 2.63 12.53 -11.00
C ARG A 34 2.44 13.37 -9.73
N LYS A 35 1.73 12.83 -8.73
CA LYS A 35 1.50 13.45 -7.41
C LYS A 35 2.25 12.67 -6.32
N GLU A 36 2.68 13.37 -5.29
CA GLU A 36 3.23 12.75 -4.08
C GLU A 36 2.15 11.95 -3.35
N ALA A 37 2.13 10.63 -3.57
CA ALA A 37 0.98 9.77 -3.27
C ALA A 37 0.56 9.80 -1.78
N PHE A 38 1.52 9.92 -0.87
CA PHE A 38 1.25 10.05 0.57
C PHE A 38 0.45 11.30 0.90
N TRP A 39 0.85 12.47 0.37
CA TRP A 39 0.18 13.75 0.65
C TRP A 39 -1.11 13.93 -0.16
N ALA A 40 -1.13 13.44 -1.40
CA ALA A 40 -2.28 13.60 -2.29
C ALA A 40 -3.45 12.65 -1.98
N TYR A 41 -3.15 11.43 -1.50
CA TYR A 41 -4.17 10.38 -1.32
C TYR A 41 -4.13 9.67 0.04
N GLY A 42 -3.07 9.81 0.84
CA GLY A 42 -2.91 9.04 2.08
C GLY A 42 -3.95 9.33 3.18
N PHE A 43 -4.63 10.47 3.09
CA PHE A 43 -5.67 10.95 4.01
C PHE A 43 -6.80 11.69 3.28
N TYR A 44 -7.06 11.35 2.01
CA TYR A 44 -8.04 12.04 1.18
C TYR A 44 -9.46 11.49 1.38
N GLY A 45 -10.47 12.37 1.40
CA GLY A 45 -11.87 11.97 1.47
C GLY A 45 -12.22 11.19 2.74
N CYS A 46 -13.07 10.17 2.59
CA CYS A 46 -13.59 9.34 3.67
C CYS A 46 -13.04 7.90 3.67
N HIS A 47 -12.38 7.45 2.59
CA HIS A 47 -11.91 6.07 2.38
C HIS A 47 -10.45 5.96 1.94
N CYS A 48 -9.78 7.03 1.51
CA CYS A 48 -8.36 6.94 1.15
C CYS A 48 -7.45 6.92 2.40
N GLY A 49 -6.85 5.76 2.70
CA GLY A 49 -5.79 5.64 3.70
C GLY A 49 -5.98 4.50 4.73
N LEU A 50 -6.29 4.87 5.97
CA LEU A 50 -6.47 3.94 7.09
C LEU A 50 -7.95 3.76 7.45
N GLY A 51 -8.61 2.86 6.72
CA GLY A 51 -10.01 2.53 6.89
C GLY A 51 -10.92 3.48 6.10
N GLY A 52 -12.23 3.34 6.30
CA GLY A 52 -13.21 4.24 5.70
C GLY A 52 -14.60 4.08 6.27
N ARG A 53 -15.37 5.18 6.33
CA ARG A 53 -16.76 5.23 6.85
C ARG A 53 -17.53 6.36 6.16
N GLY A 54 -18.84 6.18 6.00
CA GLY A 54 -19.71 7.15 5.33
C GLY A 54 -19.69 7.02 3.81
N ALA A 55 -20.41 7.93 3.14
CA ALA A 55 -20.42 8.00 1.68
C ALA A 55 -19.10 8.58 1.15
N PRO A 56 -18.57 8.11 0.00
CA PRO A 56 -17.39 8.71 -0.61
C PRO A 56 -17.63 10.16 -1.04
N MET A 57 -16.61 11.00 -0.87
CA MET A 57 -16.68 12.44 -1.16
C MET A 57 -16.77 12.77 -2.66
N ASP A 58 -15.97 12.07 -3.48
CA ASP A 58 -15.83 12.31 -4.93
C ASP A 58 -15.43 11.01 -5.66
N GLU A 59 -15.15 11.10 -6.97
CA GLU A 59 -14.68 9.98 -7.80
C GLU A 59 -13.33 9.39 -7.33
N THR A 60 -12.45 10.21 -6.76
CA THR A 60 -11.17 9.77 -6.17
C THR A 60 -11.42 8.87 -4.96
N ASP A 61 -12.30 9.30 -4.06
CA ASP A 61 -12.65 8.58 -2.84
C ASP A 61 -13.46 7.30 -3.14
N TRP A 62 -14.26 7.29 -4.21
CA TRP A 62 -14.87 6.08 -4.76
C TRP A 62 -13.84 5.04 -5.22
N CYS A 63 -12.72 5.46 -5.82
CA CYS A 63 -11.62 4.57 -6.16
C CYS A 63 -10.99 3.96 -4.89
N CYS A 64 -10.85 4.75 -3.82
CA CYS A 64 -10.33 4.30 -2.53
C CYS A 64 -11.25 3.29 -1.83
N LEU A 65 -12.57 3.54 -1.78
CA LEU A 65 -13.55 2.57 -1.28
C LEU A 65 -13.47 1.24 -2.06
N LYS A 66 -13.34 1.30 -3.39
CA LYS A 66 -13.22 0.09 -4.22
C LYS A 66 -11.91 -0.67 -3.98
N HIS A 67 -10.81 0.06 -3.73
CA HIS A 67 -9.53 -0.52 -3.35
C HIS A 67 -9.59 -1.20 -1.97
N ASP A 68 -10.24 -0.60 -0.99
CA ASP A 68 -10.47 -1.20 0.33
C ASP A 68 -11.36 -2.46 0.24
N CYS A 69 -12.39 -2.46 -0.62
CA CYS A 69 -13.14 -3.67 -0.95
C CYS A 69 -12.26 -4.78 -1.54
N CYS A 70 -11.30 -4.45 -2.42
CA CYS A 70 -10.34 -5.41 -2.97
C CYS A 70 -9.44 -6.00 -1.88
N TYR A 71 -8.87 -5.15 -1.01
CA TYR A 71 -8.09 -5.59 0.14
C TYR A 71 -8.89 -6.48 1.10
N ASN A 72 -10.17 -6.16 1.34
CA ASN A 72 -11.07 -6.99 2.15
C ASN A 72 -11.30 -8.38 1.53
N LEU A 73 -11.43 -8.48 0.20
CA LEU A 73 -11.53 -9.76 -0.51
C LEU A 73 -10.23 -10.57 -0.42
N LEU A 74 -9.07 -9.92 -0.59
CA LEU A 74 -7.75 -10.56 -0.46
C LEU A 74 -7.53 -11.12 0.95
N ARG A 75 -7.84 -10.35 2.00
CA ARG A 75 -7.76 -10.81 3.40
C ARG A 75 -8.69 -12.00 3.66
N LYS A 76 -9.92 -11.98 3.13
CA LYS A 76 -10.86 -13.13 3.23
C LYS A 76 -10.35 -14.39 2.55
N ARG A 77 -9.44 -14.28 1.58
CA ARG A 77 -8.76 -15.40 0.90
C ARG A 77 -7.42 -15.79 1.54
N GLY A 78 -7.08 -15.22 2.70
CA GLY A 78 -5.82 -15.49 3.39
C GLY A 78 -4.59 -14.78 2.79
N CYS A 79 -4.78 -13.85 1.84
CA CYS A 79 -3.67 -13.11 1.25
C CYS A 79 -3.26 -11.91 2.14
N GLY A 80 -1.96 -11.63 2.19
CA GLY A 80 -1.45 -10.34 2.68
C GLY A 80 -1.84 -9.18 1.76
N THR A 81 -1.82 -7.95 2.29
CA THR A 81 -2.17 -6.72 1.57
C THR A 81 -1.12 -5.63 1.80
N LYS A 82 -1.32 -4.78 2.83
CA LYS A 82 -0.40 -3.67 3.20
C LYS A 82 1.05 -4.11 3.48
N PHE A 83 1.23 -5.39 3.81
CA PHE A 83 2.51 -6.04 4.11
C PHE A 83 2.77 -7.27 3.21
N LEU A 84 2.28 -7.25 1.95
CA LEU A 84 2.72 -8.19 0.91
C LEU A 84 3.37 -7.47 -0.28
N ASN A 85 4.69 -7.64 -0.44
CA ASN A 85 5.47 -7.07 -1.54
C ASN A 85 5.04 -7.63 -2.90
N TYR A 86 5.01 -6.79 -3.93
CA TYR A 86 4.74 -7.20 -5.31
C TYR A 86 5.65 -6.49 -6.31
N GLN A 87 5.63 -6.96 -7.56
CA GLN A 87 6.43 -6.41 -8.64
C GLN A 87 5.50 -5.95 -9.76
N PHE A 88 5.79 -4.78 -10.32
CA PHE A 88 5.09 -4.20 -11.43
C PHE A 88 6.05 -3.39 -12.30
N THR A 89 5.72 -3.26 -13.58
CA THR A 89 6.35 -2.34 -14.53
C THR A 89 5.31 -1.33 -15.02
N VAL A 90 5.78 -0.16 -15.44
CA VAL A 90 4.92 0.88 -16.04
C VAL A 90 5.40 1.12 -17.46
N ARG A 91 4.49 1.02 -18.43
CA ARG A 91 4.74 1.31 -19.85
C ARG A 91 3.80 2.43 -20.29
N GLY A 92 4.31 3.64 -20.41
CA GLY A 92 3.49 4.82 -20.68
C GLY A 92 2.50 5.09 -19.54
N HIS A 93 1.21 4.86 -19.79
CA HIS A 93 0.11 4.95 -18.81
C HIS A 93 -0.51 3.59 -18.48
N GLU A 94 0.20 2.49 -18.73
CA GLU A 94 -0.25 1.13 -18.39
C GLU A 94 0.62 0.51 -17.29
N ILE A 95 -0.02 -0.18 -16.35
CA ILE A 95 0.63 -0.93 -15.26
C ILE A 95 0.59 -2.41 -15.62
N GLU A 96 1.76 -3.02 -15.77
CA GLU A 96 1.93 -4.46 -15.97
C GLU A 96 2.34 -5.11 -14.63
N CYS A 97 1.47 -5.93 -14.05
CA CYS A 97 1.81 -6.70 -12.84
C CYS A 97 2.68 -7.92 -13.19
N SER A 98 3.78 -8.12 -12.49
CA SER A 98 4.66 -9.28 -12.73
C SER A 98 4.05 -10.57 -12.18
N SER A 99 4.01 -11.62 -13.01
CA SER A 99 3.60 -12.96 -12.58
C SER A 99 4.54 -13.50 -11.50
N LYS A 100 4.03 -13.70 -10.27
CA LYS A 100 4.72 -14.49 -9.24
C LYS A 100 4.87 -15.92 -9.78
N LYS A 101 6.11 -16.43 -9.90
CA LYS A 101 6.31 -17.88 -10.05
C LYS A 101 5.65 -18.56 -8.85
N LYS A 102 4.74 -19.51 -9.11
CA LYS A 102 4.21 -20.37 -8.05
C LYS A 102 5.39 -21.12 -7.43
N PRO A 103 5.61 -21.08 -6.11
CA PRO A 103 6.55 -22.01 -5.49
C PRO A 103 6.09 -23.45 -5.78
N PRO A 104 7.03 -24.41 -5.94
CA PRO A 104 6.69 -25.81 -6.15
C PRO A 104 5.85 -26.38 -4.99
#